data_AF-A0A945AAW9-F1
#
_entry.id   AF-A0A945AAW9-F1
#
_cell.length_a   1.000
_cell.length_b   1.000
_cell.length_c   1.000
_cell.angle_alpha   90.00
_cell.angle_beta   90.00
_cell.angle_gamma   90.00
#
_symmetry.space_group_name_H-M   'P 1'
#
loop_
_entity.id
_entity.type
_entity.pdbx_description
1 polymer ?
#
loop_
_entity_poly.entity_id
_entity_poly.type
_entity_poly.pdbx_seq_one_letter_code
_entity_poly.pdbx_strand_id
1 'polypeptide(L)'
;MVKTTRSHVSKLKILGLMVFSLVLGIGLASGDDYVVDVHESISGGQLWYRVGNVDSESLTIAWGDSHKYDKGHTPMVDTDGSLVVEVHQGHATTDLWCRVGKINPETVEIDWGPSAKYDRGQIPTLALRGNVVVEVHQSHTGASDLWYHVGKVDATTKTIAWGASAKYDKGNFPSIGF
;
A
#
# COMPACT_ATOMS: atom_id res chain seq x y z
N MET A 1 -69.13 -8.57 -60.68
CA MET A 1 -68.96 -9.14 -59.32
C MET A 1 -67.52 -9.59 -59.23
N VAL A 2 -66.63 -9.10 -58.37
CA VAL A 2 -66.75 -8.70 -56.97
C VAL A 2 -65.89 -7.44 -56.73
N LYS A 3 -66.44 -6.47 -56.00
CA LYS A 3 -65.70 -5.39 -55.33
C LYS A 3 -65.11 -5.97 -54.04
N THR A 4 -63.86 -5.68 -53.73
CA THR A 4 -63.45 -5.51 -52.33
C THR A 4 -62.28 -4.53 -52.20
N THR A 5 -62.45 -3.65 -51.22
CA THR A 5 -61.70 -2.45 -50.88
C THR A 5 -60.78 -2.68 -49.69
N ARG A 6 -59.70 -1.88 -49.62
CA ARG A 6 -58.99 -1.33 -48.44
C ARG A 6 -58.58 -2.29 -47.30
N SER A 7 -57.32 -2.22 -46.90
CA SER A 7 -56.93 -1.39 -45.74
C SER A 7 -55.43 -1.08 -45.73
N HIS A 8 -55.13 0.18 -45.43
CA HIS A 8 -53.81 0.66 -45.01
C HIS A 8 -53.55 0.13 -43.61
N VAL A 9 -52.40 -0.51 -43.38
CA VAL A 9 -51.81 -0.60 -42.04
C VAL A 9 -50.36 -0.16 -42.16
N SER A 10 -50.13 1.09 -41.74
CA SER A 10 -48.82 1.65 -41.42
C SER A 10 -48.11 0.73 -40.43
N LYS A 11 -47.04 0.05 -40.87
CA LYS A 11 -46.20 -0.66 -39.92
C LYS A 11 -45.41 0.35 -39.09
N LEU A 12 -45.71 0.23 -37.80
CA LEU A 12 -45.20 0.93 -36.64
C LEU A 12 -43.67 1.02 -36.64
N LYS A 13 -43.17 2.19 -36.21
CA LYS A 13 -41.77 2.49 -35.92
C LYS A 13 -41.19 1.46 -34.95
N ILE A 14 -40.03 0.91 -35.27
CA ILE A 14 -39.03 0.58 -34.24
C ILE A 14 -37.80 1.39 -34.62
N LEU A 15 -37.74 2.59 -34.06
CA LEU A 15 -36.50 3.34 -33.93
C LEU A 15 -35.62 2.46 -33.06
N GLY A 16 -34.69 1.72 -33.69
CA GLY A 16 -33.69 0.96 -32.98
C GLY A 16 -32.89 1.95 -32.15
N LEU A 17 -33.21 2.01 -30.86
CA LEU A 17 -32.40 2.67 -29.86
C LEU A 17 -31.09 1.87 -29.87
N MET A 18 -30.11 2.34 -30.64
CA MET A 18 -28.72 1.97 -30.44
C MET A 18 -28.39 2.49 -29.04
N VAL A 19 -28.64 1.64 -28.05
CA VAL A 19 -28.00 1.76 -26.76
C VAL A 19 -26.54 1.51 -27.07
N PHE A 20 -25.81 2.57 -27.39
CA PHE A 20 -24.41 2.64 -27.03
C PHE A 20 -24.43 2.52 -25.51
N SER A 21 -24.37 1.29 -25.01
CA SER A 21 -23.71 1.07 -23.73
C SER A 21 -22.29 1.54 -23.98
N LEU A 22 -22.08 2.82 -23.76
CA LEU A 22 -20.82 3.31 -23.25
C LEU A 22 -20.70 2.58 -21.90
N VAL A 23 -20.21 1.35 -21.96
CA VAL A 23 -19.37 0.87 -20.88
C VAL A 23 -18.29 1.93 -20.89
N LEU A 24 -18.40 2.89 -19.96
CA LEU A 24 -17.20 3.46 -19.40
C LEU A 24 -16.49 2.20 -18.88
N GLY A 25 -15.70 1.57 -19.76
CA GLY A 25 -14.49 0.96 -19.32
C GLY A 25 -13.78 2.15 -18.74
N ILE A 26 -13.99 2.37 -17.44
CA ILE A 26 -12.97 2.96 -16.61
C ILE A 26 -11.80 2.08 -16.98
N GLY A 27 -10.93 2.63 -17.84
CA GLY A 27 -9.76 1.93 -18.27
C GLY A 27 -9.15 1.47 -16.96
N LEU A 28 -9.01 0.16 -16.78
CA LEU A 28 -7.98 -0.34 -15.90
C LEU A 28 -6.71 0.16 -16.58
N ALA A 29 -6.34 1.40 -16.28
CA ALA A 29 -5.01 1.89 -16.50
C ALA A 29 -4.18 0.82 -15.79
N SER A 30 -3.40 0.10 -16.58
CA SER A 30 -2.50 -0.95 -16.10
C SER A 30 -1.31 -0.32 -15.35
N GLY A 31 -1.58 0.66 -14.48
CA GLY A 31 -0.60 1.60 -13.94
C GLY A 31 -1.21 2.54 -12.90
N ASP A 32 -2.04 2.03 -12.00
CA ASP A 32 -2.31 2.75 -10.76
C ASP A 32 -1.04 2.64 -9.89
N ASP A 33 -0.17 3.66 -9.96
CA ASP A 33 0.94 3.79 -9.04
C ASP A 33 0.37 4.17 -7.66
N TYR A 34 0.25 3.18 -6.79
CA TYR A 34 -0.15 3.42 -5.41
C TYR A 34 0.98 4.15 -4.67
N VAL A 35 0.58 5.15 -3.89
CA VAL A 35 1.44 5.75 -2.87
C VAL A 35 0.85 5.45 -1.50
N VAL A 36 1.71 5.10 -0.55
CA VAL A 36 1.32 4.86 0.83
C VAL A 36 1.98 5.91 1.72
N ASP A 37 1.16 6.57 2.52
CA ASP A 37 1.62 7.39 3.63
C ASP A 37 1.42 6.62 4.94
N VAL A 38 2.44 6.66 5.80
CA VAL A 38 2.34 6.22 7.20
C VAL A 38 2.79 7.36 8.09
N HIS A 39 2.08 7.59 9.19
CA HIS A 39 2.41 8.66 10.11
C HIS A 39 2.02 8.35 11.54
N GLU A 40 2.66 9.06 12.47
CA GLU A 40 2.28 9.09 13.86
C GLU A 40 1.21 10.16 14.11
N SER A 41 0.23 9.86 14.96
CA SER A 41 -0.78 10.84 15.36
C SER A 41 -0.16 12.06 16.04
N ILE A 42 -0.82 13.21 15.96
CA ILE A 42 -0.35 14.46 16.59
C ILE A 42 -0.12 14.37 18.10
N SER A 43 -0.90 13.53 18.80
CA SER A 43 -0.74 13.27 20.24
C SER A 43 0.37 12.28 20.57
N GLY A 44 1.01 11.71 19.56
CA GLY A 44 1.98 10.63 19.65
C GLY A 44 1.38 9.24 19.87
N GLY A 45 2.17 8.21 19.54
CA GLY A 45 1.97 6.82 19.94
C GLY A 45 0.88 6.02 19.21
N GLN A 46 0.13 6.62 18.29
CA GLN A 46 -0.78 5.90 17.40
C GLN A 46 -0.29 6.00 15.96
N LEU A 47 -0.26 4.89 15.25
CA LEU A 47 0.19 4.83 13.87
C LEU A 47 -1.01 4.73 12.93
N TRP A 48 -0.95 5.55 11.88
CA TRP A 48 -1.98 5.72 10.87
C TRP A 48 -1.38 5.52 9.49
N TYR A 49 -2.19 5.05 8.56
CA TYR A 49 -1.83 4.97 7.15
C TYR A 49 -2.94 5.54 6.28
N ARG A 50 -2.58 5.89 5.04
CA ARG A 50 -3.53 6.06 3.94
C ARG A 50 -2.89 5.68 2.63
N VAL A 51 -3.71 5.22 1.70
CA VAL A 51 -3.29 4.93 0.32
C VAL A 51 -3.81 6.05 -0.58
N GLY A 52 -3.03 6.40 -1.59
CA GLY A 52 -3.46 7.29 -2.65
C GLY A 52 -3.12 6.72 -4.02
N ASN A 53 -3.84 7.20 -5.03
CA ASN A 53 -3.51 6.95 -6.43
C ASN A 53 -2.75 8.15 -6.98
N VAL A 54 -1.55 7.91 -7.50
CA VAL A 54 -0.76 8.96 -8.17
C VAL A 54 -1.26 9.11 -9.60
N ASP A 55 -1.63 10.33 -9.96
CA ASP A 55 -1.85 10.72 -11.34
C ASP A 55 -0.60 11.45 -11.84
N SER A 56 0.17 10.75 -12.67
CA SER A 56 1.42 11.29 -13.24
C SER A 56 1.20 12.28 -14.38
N GLU A 57 0.00 12.34 -14.97
CA GLU A 57 -0.34 13.33 -15.99
C GLU A 57 -0.69 14.67 -15.33
N SER A 58 -1.52 14.65 -14.28
CA SER A 58 -1.91 15.84 -13.54
C SER A 58 -0.95 16.24 -12.41
N LEU A 59 0.01 15.37 -12.07
CA LEU A 59 0.94 15.52 -10.96
C LEU A 59 0.21 15.68 -9.61
N THR A 60 -0.84 14.89 -9.41
CA THR A 60 -1.65 14.92 -8.18
C THR A 60 -1.75 13.54 -7.52
N ILE A 61 -2.20 13.52 -6.27
CA ILE A 61 -2.51 12.29 -5.55
C ILE A 61 -3.96 12.34 -5.09
N ALA A 62 -4.75 11.37 -5.50
CA ALA A 62 -6.09 11.15 -4.98
C ALA A 62 -5.99 10.30 -3.71
N TRP A 63 -6.06 10.95 -2.54
CA TRP A 63 -5.93 10.28 -1.24
C TRP A 63 -7.23 9.60 -0.79
N GLY A 64 -7.10 8.38 -0.29
CA GLY A 64 -8.14 7.71 0.48
C GLY A 64 -8.21 8.16 1.94
N ASP A 65 -9.09 7.48 2.68
CA ASP A 65 -9.29 7.71 4.11
C ASP A 65 -8.02 7.37 4.92
N SER A 66 -7.94 7.94 6.12
CA SER A 66 -6.86 7.66 7.08
C SER A 66 -7.32 6.60 8.06
N HIS A 67 -6.52 5.55 8.22
CA HIS A 67 -6.85 4.39 9.03
C HIS A 67 -5.78 4.14 10.09
N LYS A 68 -6.22 4.01 11.34
CA LYS A 68 -5.34 3.58 12.44
C LYS A 68 -5.03 2.09 12.29
N TYR A 69 -3.76 1.70 12.39
CA TYR A 69 -3.35 0.30 12.25
C TYR A 69 -2.51 -0.25 13.39
N ASP A 70 -1.75 0.58 14.10
CA ASP A 70 -0.90 0.14 15.23
C ASP A 70 -0.59 1.27 16.23
N LYS A 71 0.34 1.01 17.14
CA LYS A 71 0.91 1.94 18.13
C LYS A 71 2.43 1.89 18.08
N GLY A 72 3.06 3.05 18.05
CA GLY A 72 4.51 3.13 17.93
C GLY A 72 4.98 4.51 17.55
N HIS A 73 6.24 4.55 17.11
CA HIS A 73 6.97 5.73 16.68
C HIS A 73 7.76 5.42 15.42
N THR A 74 8.13 6.49 14.70
CA THR A 74 9.00 6.42 13.51
C THR A 74 8.59 5.32 12.52
N PRO A 75 7.33 5.30 12.05
CA PRO A 75 6.91 4.34 11.03
C PRO A 75 7.61 4.65 9.70
N MET A 76 8.03 3.61 8.99
CA MET A 76 8.57 3.67 7.65
C MET A 76 7.88 2.61 6.79
N VAL A 77 7.64 2.93 5.54
CA VAL A 77 6.90 2.06 4.60
C VAL A 77 7.59 2.04 3.25
N ASP A 78 7.52 0.91 2.55
CA ASP A 78 7.85 0.79 1.13
C ASP A 78 6.88 -0.17 0.45
N THR A 79 6.77 -0.04 -0.87
CA THR A 79 5.81 -0.80 -1.69
C THR A 79 6.47 -1.40 -2.93
N ASP A 80 5.99 -2.57 -3.33
CA ASP A 80 6.27 -3.14 -4.66
C ASP A 80 4.96 -3.65 -5.25
N GLY A 81 4.44 -2.90 -6.22
CA GLY A 81 3.07 -3.07 -6.71
C GLY A 81 2.06 -2.89 -5.57
N SER A 82 1.29 -3.94 -5.28
CA SER A 82 0.32 -3.93 -4.17
C SER A 82 0.88 -4.47 -2.85
N LEU A 83 2.09 -5.02 -2.83
CA LEU A 83 2.74 -5.48 -1.60
C LEU A 83 3.22 -4.27 -0.80
N VAL A 84 2.92 -4.25 0.49
CA VAL A 84 3.35 -3.21 1.42
C VAL A 84 4.15 -3.84 2.54
N VAL A 85 5.30 -3.26 2.88
CA VAL A 85 6.01 -3.57 4.12
C VAL A 85 6.18 -2.30 4.93
N GLU A 86 5.85 -2.39 6.21
CA GLU A 86 5.99 -1.31 7.19
C GLU A 86 6.85 -1.78 8.35
N VAL A 87 7.68 -0.87 8.88
CA VAL A 87 8.43 -1.06 10.13
C VAL A 87 8.29 0.16 11.02
N HIS A 88 8.23 -0.08 12.33
CA HIS A 88 8.20 0.99 13.33
C HIS A 88 8.91 0.59 14.61
N GLN A 89 9.21 1.60 15.43
CA GLN A 89 9.62 1.41 16.81
C GLN A 89 8.39 1.29 17.72
N GLY A 90 8.43 0.40 18.72
CA GLY A 90 7.38 0.24 19.71
C GLY A 90 7.14 1.51 20.54
N HIS A 91 5.89 1.69 21.00
CA HIS A 91 5.46 2.91 21.71
C HIS A 91 6.18 3.18 23.04
N ALA A 92 6.48 2.13 23.81
CA ALA A 92 7.07 2.26 25.15
C ALA A 92 8.41 1.51 25.28
N THR A 93 8.94 1.02 24.17
CA THR A 93 10.14 0.18 24.13
C THR A 93 11.01 0.56 22.93
N THR A 94 12.21 -0.01 22.88
CA THR A 94 13.04 -0.01 21.68
C THR A 94 12.81 -1.25 20.83
N ASP A 95 11.73 -2.00 21.04
CA ASP A 95 11.42 -3.14 20.19
C ASP A 95 11.04 -2.64 18.80
N LEU A 96 11.55 -3.29 17.77
CA LEU A 96 11.22 -3.00 16.37
C LEU A 96 10.19 -4.00 15.87
N TRP A 97 9.18 -3.48 15.18
CA TRP A 97 8.02 -4.21 14.69
C TRP A 97 7.89 -4.05 13.20
N CYS A 98 7.38 -5.09 12.54
CA CYS A 98 7.07 -5.07 11.12
C CYS A 98 5.64 -5.52 10.85
N ARG A 99 5.10 -5.05 9.73
CA ARG A 99 3.84 -5.51 9.14
C ARG A 99 4.01 -5.72 7.65
N VAL A 100 3.29 -6.71 7.13
CA VAL A 100 3.14 -6.93 5.69
C VAL A 100 1.68 -6.76 5.33
N GLY A 101 1.40 -6.05 4.26
CA GLY A 101 0.05 -5.76 3.80
C GLY A 101 -0.09 -5.96 2.30
N LYS A 102 -1.34 -5.98 1.84
CA LYS A 102 -1.69 -5.88 0.42
C LYS A 102 -2.68 -4.76 0.22
N ILE A 103 -2.42 -3.88 -0.74
CA ILE A 103 -3.38 -2.85 -1.14
C ILE A 103 -4.54 -3.55 -1.86
N ASN A 104 -5.76 -3.26 -1.41
CA ASN A 104 -6.97 -3.62 -2.12
C ASN A 104 -7.30 -2.51 -3.13
N PRO A 105 -7.24 -2.78 -4.45
CA PRO A 105 -7.48 -1.78 -5.49
C PRO A 105 -8.91 -1.22 -5.47
N GLU A 106 -9.89 -1.99 -4.98
CA GLU A 106 -11.30 -1.56 -4.98
C GLU A 106 -11.60 -0.58 -3.85
N THR A 107 -10.97 -0.77 -2.69
CA THR A 107 -11.23 0.06 -1.50
C THR A 107 -10.17 1.11 -1.27
N VAL A 108 -9.00 1.00 -1.91
CA VAL A 108 -7.83 1.88 -1.68
C VAL A 108 -7.42 1.82 -0.19
N GLU A 109 -7.47 0.62 0.37
CA GLU A 109 -7.08 0.32 1.77
C GLU A 109 -6.01 -0.78 1.79
N ILE A 110 -5.31 -0.92 2.93
CA ILE A 110 -4.31 -1.98 3.12
C ILE A 110 -4.90 -3.09 3.98
N ASP A 111 -4.94 -4.29 3.42
CA ASP A 111 -5.26 -5.52 4.15
C ASP A 111 -3.99 -6.03 4.87
N TRP A 112 -3.79 -5.56 6.10
CA TRP A 112 -2.62 -5.87 6.93
C TRP A 112 -2.61 -7.30 7.47
N GLY A 113 -1.40 -7.87 7.56
CA GLY A 113 -1.09 -9.03 8.37
C GLY A 113 -0.89 -8.66 9.85
N PRO A 114 -0.51 -9.65 10.69
CA PRO A 114 -0.21 -9.40 12.09
C PRO A 114 1.01 -8.48 12.25
N SER A 115 1.01 -7.69 13.32
CA SER A 115 2.21 -6.99 13.79
C SER A 115 3.17 -7.99 14.43
N ALA A 116 4.43 -7.99 14.00
CA ALA A 116 5.43 -8.93 14.50
C ALA A 116 6.71 -8.19 14.92
N LYS A 117 7.15 -8.44 16.15
CA LYS A 117 8.45 -7.98 16.64
C LYS A 117 9.57 -8.76 15.95
N TYR A 118 10.61 -8.08 15.49
CA TYR A 118 11.77 -8.72 14.85
C TYR A 118 13.11 -8.41 15.50
N ASP A 119 13.32 -7.22 16.07
CA ASP A 119 14.57 -6.87 16.75
C ASP A 119 14.36 -5.78 17.83
N ARG A 120 15.45 -5.14 18.27
CA ARG A 120 15.52 -3.97 19.14
C ARG A 120 16.45 -2.91 18.57
N GLY A 121 15.95 -1.69 18.45
CA GLY A 121 16.69 -0.57 17.91
C GLY A 121 15.89 0.72 17.95
N GLN A 122 16.34 1.69 17.18
CA GLN A 122 15.72 3.00 17.04
C GLN A 122 15.79 3.43 15.57
N ILE A 123 14.83 4.23 15.14
CA ILE A 123 14.81 4.84 13.79
C ILE A 123 15.00 3.78 12.69
N PRO A 124 14.13 2.75 12.64
CA PRO A 124 14.18 1.77 11.57
C PRO A 124 13.79 2.44 10.24
N THR A 125 14.34 1.93 9.14
CA THR A 125 13.94 2.25 7.77
C THR A 125 14.13 1.02 6.90
N LEU A 126 13.48 0.97 5.74
CA LEU A 126 13.50 -0.21 4.89
C LEU A 126 13.50 0.14 3.41
N ALA A 127 13.90 -0.83 2.60
CA ALA A 127 13.69 -0.86 1.16
C ALA A 127 13.13 -2.23 0.76
N LEU A 128 12.23 -2.26 -0.22
CA LEU A 128 11.53 -3.43 -0.73
C LEU A 128 11.75 -3.60 -2.24
N ARG A 129 12.10 -4.81 -2.69
CA ARG A 129 12.15 -5.19 -4.12
C ARG A 129 11.78 -6.66 -4.27
N GLY A 130 10.70 -6.90 -5.00
CA GLY A 130 10.03 -8.19 -5.12
C GLY A 130 9.64 -8.73 -3.76
N ASN A 131 10.20 -9.89 -3.40
CA ASN A 131 9.99 -10.50 -2.08
C ASN A 131 11.16 -10.33 -1.13
N VAL A 132 12.09 -9.41 -1.41
CA VAL A 132 13.23 -9.11 -0.56
C VAL A 132 13.04 -7.75 0.07
N VAL A 133 13.13 -7.71 1.40
CA VAL A 133 13.18 -6.47 2.17
C VAL A 133 14.55 -6.35 2.82
N VAL A 134 15.12 -5.15 2.82
CA VAL A 134 16.28 -4.81 3.64
C VAL A 134 15.83 -3.76 4.64
N GLU A 135 16.09 -4.00 5.91
CA GLU A 135 15.82 -3.07 7.00
C GLU A 135 17.15 -2.60 7.59
N VAL A 136 17.23 -1.33 7.97
CA VAL A 136 18.35 -0.79 8.73
C VAL A 136 17.87 0.07 9.89
N HIS A 137 18.54 -0.04 11.03
CA HIS A 137 18.21 0.72 12.24
C HIS A 137 19.45 1.14 13.03
N GLN A 138 19.25 2.05 13.97
CA GLN A 138 20.23 2.43 14.98
C GLN A 138 20.15 1.53 16.21
N SER A 139 21.30 1.30 16.86
CA SER A 139 21.36 0.53 18.09
C SER A 139 20.47 1.07 19.22
N HIS A 140 19.91 0.16 20.02
CA HIS A 140 19.09 0.51 21.18
C HIS A 140 19.88 1.00 22.41
N THR A 141 21.22 0.96 22.42
CA THR A 141 22.04 1.32 23.60
C THR A 141 22.73 2.68 23.49
N GLY A 142 22.28 3.57 22.59
CA GLY A 142 22.86 4.91 22.41
C GLY A 142 24.26 4.92 21.77
N ALA A 143 24.80 3.75 21.39
CA ALA A 143 25.92 3.68 20.47
C ALA A 143 25.41 4.03 19.07
N SER A 144 26.13 4.87 18.33
CA SER A 144 25.78 5.19 16.93
C SER A 144 26.00 4.02 15.97
N ASP A 145 25.95 2.77 16.42
CA ASP A 145 26.11 1.60 15.57
C ASP A 145 24.85 1.43 14.70
N LEU A 146 25.07 1.17 13.41
CA LEU A 146 24.02 0.88 12.43
C LEU A 146 23.99 -0.61 12.11
N TRP A 147 22.79 -1.16 12.12
CA TRP A 147 22.50 -2.59 11.93
C TRP A 147 21.59 -2.77 10.73
N TYR A 148 21.63 -3.96 10.13
CA TYR A 148 20.72 -4.34 9.06
C TYR A 148 20.15 -5.73 9.25
N HIS A 149 18.96 -5.94 8.68
CA HIS A 149 18.40 -7.24 8.38
C HIS A 149 18.12 -7.37 6.88
N VAL A 150 18.23 -8.60 6.38
CA VAL A 150 17.64 -8.98 5.09
C VAL A 150 16.53 -9.98 5.37
N GLY A 151 15.35 -9.73 4.80
CA GLY A 151 14.15 -10.54 5.00
C GLY A 151 13.57 -11.07 3.70
N LYS A 152 12.93 -12.24 3.79
CA LYS A 152 12.08 -12.78 2.72
C LYS A 152 10.62 -12.57 3.08
N VAL A 153 9.91 -11.80 2.25
CA VAL A 153 8.49 -11.47 2.44
C VAL A 153 7.63 -12.57 1.83
N ASP A 154 6.72 -13.13 2.62
CA ASP A 154 5.64 -13.98 2.14
C ASP A 154 4.35 -13.15 2.08
N ALA A 155 3.95 -12.79 0.85
CA ALA A 155 2.76 -11.98 0.61
C ALA A 155 1.45 -12.75 0.84
N THR A 156 1.48 -14.07 0.94
CA THR A 156 0.29 -14.91 1.19
C THR A 156 0.01 -14.96 2.68
N THR A 157 1.02 -15.28 3.48
CA THR A 157 0.89 -15.31 4.96
C THR A 157 1.06 -13.94 5.59
N LYS A 158 1.51 -12.94 4.82
CA LYS A 158 1.82 -11.57 5.27
C LYS A 158 2.82 -11.56 6.42
N THR A 159 3.91 -12.28 6.24
CA THR A 159 4.99 -12.40 7.23
C THR A 159 6.35 -12.20 6.57
N ILE A 160 7.37 -11.95 7.39
CA ILE A 160 8.76 -11.82 6.94
C ILE A 160 9.61 -12.86 7.66
N ALA A 161 10.38 -13.64 6.90
CA ALA A 161 11.43 -14.48 7.43
C ALA A 161 12.74 -13.69 7.44
N TRP A 162 13.11 -13.16 8.61
CA TRP A 162 14.31 -12.36 8.80
C TRP A 162 15.57 -13.22 8.93
N GLY A 163 16.65 -12.79 8.28
CA GLY A 163 18.00 -13.26 8.56
C GLY A 163 18.56 -12.64 9.85
N ALA A 164 19.79 -13.03 10.21
CA ALA A 164 20.48 -12.48 11.36
C ALA A 164 20.70 -10.96 11.24
N SER A 165 20.62 -10.27 12.38
CA SER A 165 21.00 -8.84 12.49
C SER A 165 22.51 -8.71 12.38
N ALA A 166 23.00 -7.76 11.57
CA ALA A 166 24.42 -7.53 11.40
C ALA A 166 24.76 -6.04 11.41
N LYS A 167 25.78 -5.68 12.19
CA LYS A 167 26.33 -4.33 12.20
C LYS A 167 27.11 -4.07 10.92
N TYR A 168 26.89 -2.92 10.29
CA TYR A 168 27.60 -2.54 9.07
C TYR A 168 28.38 -1.23 9.18
N ASP A 169 27.96 -0.28 10.03
CA ASP A 169 28.63 1.01 10.14
C ASP A 169 28.33 1.73 11.48
N LYS A 170 28.69 3.01 11.56
CA LYS A 170 28.27 3.96 12.58
C LYS A 170 27.66 5.22 11.95
N GLY A 171 26.57 5.73 12.53
CA GLY A 171 25.90 6.95 12.08
C GLY A 171 24.59 7.21 12.82
N ASN A 172 23.82 8.19 12.32
CA ASN A 172 22.48 8.50 12.82
C ASN A 172 21.52 8.72 11.65
N PHE A 173 20.22 8.45 11.88
CA PHE A 173 19.16 8.66 10.89
C PHE A 173 19.45 7.96 9.55
N PRO A 174 19.59 6.62 9.53
CA PRO A 174 19.91 5.91 8.30
C PRO A 174 18.77 6.03 7.27
N SER A 175 19.11 5.85 6.00
CA SER A 175 18.18 5.73 4.88
C SER A 175 18.72 4.68 3.90
N ILE A 176 17.82 3.91 3.29
CA ILE A 176 18.18 2.86 2.33
C ILE A 176 17.18 2.85 1.17
N GLY A 177 17.64 2.40 0.00
CA GLY A 177 16.86 2.27 -1.23
C GLY A 177 17.51 1.23 -2.16
N PHE A 178 16.76 0.76 -3.14
CA PHE A 178 17.13 -0.35 -4.02
C PHE A 178 17.66 0.06 -5.39
#